data_AF-A0A8B4Q3V0-F1
#
_entry.id   AF-A0A8B4Q3V0-F1
#
_cell.length_a   1.000
_cell.length_b   1.000
_cell.length_c   1.000
_cell.angle_alpha   90.00
_cell.angle_beta   90.00
_cell.angle_gamma   90.00
#
_symmetry.space_group_name_H-M   'P 1'
#
loop_
_entity.id
_entity.type
_entity.pdbx_description
1 polymer ?
#
loop_
_entity_poly.entity_id
_entity_poly.type
_entity_poly.pdbx_seq_one_letter_code
_entity_poly.pdbx_strand_id
1 'polypeptide(L)'
;MKKILFSTIFAIGFLCTLLLHNPNIAKAEELYIFSGEDLKTAPNINLKNRETIPTGFRTLFDKENWYYFCLDQLKTYPNSTTPPYVPARNAENQGVKWLIKNFHGDKELISNENNLTQYALTQLAIWCLTNPAVTSYRDPIVSNNGNLKALIDEARKHREDVDVEAELMQTTLELSNTKFVQYHANELFKSKISATITHTKALPTNKKIEMEDIKVYSIENGSKKDITNNAHVHLTESDFNINLAIDELFYLNFVPSYSVVVEWFGNVSATDNFVQGYKTVTERKFQLVATAHIITLSHAIKDDTTLKVDNFINISGKKNWDDGNRPDDITVNLFANGVKTD
;
A
#
# COMPACT_ATOMS: atom_id res chain seq x y z
N MET A 1 33.66 41.23 -16.06
CA MET A 1 32.54 40.41 -16.59
C MET A 1 32.73 38.99 -16.10
N LYS A 2 31.85 38.52 -15.21
CA LYS A 2 31.88 37.17 -14.63
C LYS A 2 31.41 36.15 -15.68
N LYS A 3 32.24 35.16 -16.02
CA LYS A 3 31.80 33.96 -16.74
C LYS A 3 31.34 32.94 -15.70
N ILE A 4 30.04 32.72 -15.65
CA ILE A 4 29.40 31.66 -14.88
C ILE A 4 29.50 30.39 -15.73
N LEU A 5 30.21 29.38 -15.22
CA LEU A 5 30.20 28.03 -15.78
C LEU A 5 28.90 27.37 -15.32
N PHE A 6 27.94 27.19 -16.24
CA PHE A 6 26.83 26.28 -16.04
C PHE A 6 27.31 24.86 -16.30
N SER A 7 27.46 24.07 -15.24
CA SER A 7 27.55 22.62 -15.33
C SER A 7 26.14 22.08 -15.51
N THR A 8 25.83 21.63 -16.73
CA THR A 8 24.58 20.93 -17.03
C THR A 8 24.73 19.50 -16.53
N ILE A 9 24.10 19.21 -15.39
CA ILE A 9 23.93 17.84 -14.88
C ILE A 9 23.01 17.11 -15.85
N PHE A 10 23.54 16.09 -16.51
CA PHE A 10 22.76 15.10 -17.26
C PHE A 10 21.92 14.31 -16.24
N ALA A 11 20.68 14.74 -16.02
CA ALA A 11 19.67 13.89 -15.41
C ALA A 11 19.33 12.81 -16.44
N ILE A 12 19.98 11.65 -16.32
CA ILE A 12 19.51 10.43 -16.97
C ILE A 12 18.20 10.09 -16.27
N GLY A 13 17.11 10.59 -16.83
CA GLY A 13 15.76 10.18 -16.49
C GLY A 13 15.66 8.69 -16.82
N PHE A 14 15.85 7.85 -15.81
CA PHE A 14 15.47 6.47 -15.88
C PHE A 14 13.95 6.48 -16.02
N LEU A 15 13.51 6.29 -17.26
CA LEU A 15 12.13 6.08 -17.63
C LEU A 15 11.72 4.76 -16.94
N CYS A 16 11.34 4.86 -15.68
CA CYS A 16 10.74 3.76 -14.95
C CYS A 16 9.37 3.57 -15.61
N THR A 17 9.31 2.70 -16.61
CA THR A 17 8.06 2.13 -17.07
C THR A 17 7.40 1.53 -15.84
N LEU A 18 6.45 2.27 -15.26
CA LEU A 18 5.44 1.79 -14.33
C LEU A 18 4.63 0.72 -15.07
N LEU A 19 5.22 -0.46 -15.16
CA LEU A 19 4.51 -1.70 -15.38
C LEU A 19 3.72 -1.90 -14.09
N LEU A 20 2.44 -1.53 -14.12
CA LEU A 20 1.40 -2.05 -13.23
C LEU A 20 1.31 -3.57 -13.46
N HIS A 21 2.35 -4.30 -13.09
CA HIS A 21 2.28 -5.74 -12.90
C HIS A 21 1.87 -5.92 -11.46
N ASN A 22 0.56 -6.05 -11.28
CA ASN A 22 0.01 -6.65 -10.09
C ASN A 22 0.50 -8.11 -10.10
N PRO A 23 1.52 -8.51 -9.30
CA PRO A 23 2.25 -9.76 -9.55
C PRO A 23 1.45 -11.03 -9.22
N ASN A 24 0.21 -10.87 -8.74
CA ASN A 24 -0.66 -11.98 -8.33
C ASN A 24 -2.07 -11.91 -8.91
N ILE A 25 -2.30 -11.29 -10.08
CA ILE A 25 -3.51 -11.60 -10.84
C ILE A 25 -3.20 -12.85 -11.67
N ALA A 26 -3.37 -14.01 -11.03
CA ALA A 26 -3.69 -15.24 -11.74
C ALA A 26 -4.71 -14.90 -12.84
N LYS A 27 -4.47 -15.33 -14.08
CA LYS A 27 -5.29 -15.08 -15.29
C LYS A 27 -6.73 -14.74 -14.90
N ALA A 28 -7.07 -13.44 -14.92
CA ALA A 28 -8.27 -12.94 -14.24
C ALA A 28 -9.47 -13.82 -14.56
N GLU A 29 -10.01 -14.52 -13.55
CA GLU A 29 -11.10 -15.44 -13.76
C GLU A 29 -12.28 -14.69 -14.37
N GLU A 30 -12.81 -15.23 -15.45
CA GLU A 30 -13.99 -14.69 -16.10
C GLU A 30 -15.17 -14.76 -15.14
N LEU A 31 -15.73 -13.60 -14.81
CA LEU A 31 -16.88 -13.49 -13.92
C LEU A 31 -18.17 -13.38 -14.74
N TYR A 32 -19.12 -14.27 -14.50
CA TYR A 32 -20.44 -14.20 -15.12
C TYR A 32 -21.44 -13.57 -14.15
N ILE A 33 -22.04 -12.45 -14.59
CA ILE A 33 -23.02 -11.69 -13.81
C ILE A 33 -24.37 -11.82 -14.51
N PHE A 34 -25.35 -12.29 -13.77
CA PHE A 34 -26.69 -12.60 -14.24
C PHE A 34 -27.68 -11.52 -13.81
N SER A 35 -28.73 -11.32 -14.61
CA SER A 35 -29.86 -10.48 -14.25
C SER A 35 -30.96 -11.33 -13.62
N GLY A 36 -31.43 -10.91 -12.46
CA GLY A 36 -32.49 -11.56 -11.71
C GLY A 36 -33.83 -10.84 -11.77
N GLU A 37 -34.39 -10.61 -10.60
CA GLU A 37 -35.73 -10.07 -10.37
C GLU A 37 -35.90 -8.68 -11.01
N ASP A 38 -37.04 -8.45 -11.66
CA ASP A 38 -37.39 -7.14 -12.21
C ASP A 38 -38.00 -6.25 -11.12
N LEU A 39 -37.18 -5.32 -10.62
CA LEU A 39 -37.54 -4.48 -9.49
C LEU A 39 -38.69 -3.51 -9.82
N LYS A 40 -39.03 -3.32 -11.09
CA LYS A 40 -40.19 -2.50 -11.47
C LYS A 40 -41.50 -3.21 -11.17
N THR A 41 -41.54 -4.52 -11.36
CA THR A 41 -42.76 -5.34 -11.25
C THR A 41 -42.78 -6.24 -10.03
N ALA A 42 -41.65 -6.46 -9.37
CA ALA A 42 -41.57 -7.38 -8.24
C ALA A 42 -42.55 -7.00 -7.12
N PRO A 43 -43.24 -8.00 -6.53
CA PRO A 43 -44.11 -7.77 -5.39
C PRO A 43 -43.27 -7.36 -4.17
N ASN A 44 -43.90 -6.66 -3.23
CA ASN A 44 -43.29 -6.32 -1.93
C ASN A 44 -42.06 -5.39 -1.98
N ILE A 45 -41.85 -4.65 -3.07
CA ILE A 45 -40.86 -3.55 -3.07
C ILE A 45 -41.50 -2.27 -2.51
N ASN A 46 -40.94 -1.77 -1.40
CA ASN A 46 -41.31 -0.50 -0.81
C ASN A 46 -40.55 0.65 -1.48
N LEU A 47 -40.91 0.91 -2.74
CA LEU A 47 -40.37 1.99 -3.55
C LEU A 47 -41.47 2.53 -4.45
N LYS A 48 -41.86 3.78 -4.22
CA LYS A 48 -42.88 4.49 -5.00
C LYS A 48 -42.31 4.97 -6.33
N ASN A 49 -43.16 4.98 -7.36
CA ASN A 49 -42.85 5.47 -8.72
C ASN A 49 -41.74 4.69 -9.46
N ARG A 50 -41.41 3.49 -9.02
CA ARG A 50 -40.36 2.65 -9.64
C ARG A 50 -40.70 2.20 -11.06
N GLU A 51 -41.98 2.15 -11.40
CA GLU A 51 -42.48 1.83 -12.74
C GLU A 51 -42.10 2.90 -13.79
N THR A 52 -41.75 4.10 -13.36
CA THR A 52 -41.35 5.21 -14.24
C THR A 52 -39.90 5.13 -14.71
N ILE A 53 -39.10 4.18 -14.18
CA ILE A 53 -37.69 4.02 -14.53
C ILE A 53 -37.58 3.47 -15.97
N PRO A 54 -36.99 4.23 -16.92
CA PRO A 54 -36.99 3.85 -18.34
C PRO A 54 -35.96 2.75 -18.66
N THR A 55 -35.00 2.52 -17.78
CA THR A 55 -33.89 1.59 -18.00
C THR A 55 -34.22 0.20 -17.48
N GLY A 56 -33.31 -0.76 -17.72
CA GLY A 56 -33.27 -1.97 -16.90
C GLY A 56 -33.22 -1.56 -15.43
N PHE A 57 -33.95 -2.26 -14.57
CA PHE A 57 -33.91 -2.06 -13.13
C PHE A 57 -34.15 -3.40 -12.46
N ARG A 58 -33.06 -4.17 -12.39
CA ARG A 58 -33.06 -5.57 -11.97
C ARG A 58 -31.97 -5.83 -10.96
N THR A 59 -32.14 -6.87 -10.14
CA THR A 59 -31.03 -7.39 -9.34
C THR A 59 -29.96 -7.99 -10.25
N LEU A 60 -28.69 -7.81 -9.87
CA LEU A 60 -27.57 -8.47 -10.52
C LEU A 60 -26.84 -9.33 -9.51
N PHE A 61 -26.47 -10.54 -9.90
CA PHE A 61 -25.72 -11.45 -9.04
C PHE A 61 -24.83 -12.41 -9.82
N ASP A 62 -23.85 -12.99 -9.16
CA ASP A 62 -23.02 -14.06 -9.71
C ASP A 62 -23.60 -15.46 -9.39
N LYS A 63 -22.89 -16.51 -9.80
CA LYS A 63 -23.27 -17.90 -9.53
C LYS A 63 -23.39 -18.24 -8.03
N GLU A 64 -22.82 -17.42 -7.14
CA GLU A 64 -22.82 -17.59 -5.69
C GLU A 64 -23.93 -16.75 -5.02
N ASN A 65 -24.78 -16.10 -5.82
CA ASN A 65 -25.81 -15.15 -5.40
C ASN A 65 -25.26 -13.89 -4.72
N TRP A 66 -24.01 -13.53 -5.00
CA TRP A 66 -23.44 -12.28 -4.52
C TRP A 66 -23.96 -11.11 -5.35
N TYR A 67 -24.45 -10.06 -4.71
CA TYR A 67 -25.06 -8.92 -5.41
C TYR A 67 -24.03 -7.99 -6.05
N TYR A 68 -24.37 -7.46 -7.23
CA TYR A 68 -23.60 -6.46 -7.96
C TYR A 68 -24.46 -5.24 -8.26
N PHE A 69 -23.85 -4.07 -8.39
CA PHE A 69 -24.53 -2.83 -8.68
C PHE A 69 -24.06 -2.22 -9.99
N CYS A 70 -25.03 -1.77 -10.76
CA CYS A 70 -24.86 -1.12 -12.04
C CYS A 70 -24.37 0.33 -11.84
N LEU A 71 -23.25 0.73 -12.44
CA LEU A 71 -22.62 2.04 -12.18
C LEU A 71 -23.01 3.16 -13.16
N ASP A 72 -23.49 2.87 -14.35
CA ASP A 72 -23.87 3.90 -15.34
C ASP A 72 -25.25 3.64 -15.93
N GLN A 73 -26.27 4.29 -15.38
CA GLN A 73 -27.67 4.09 -15.76
C GLN A 73 -27.97 4.15 -17.27
N LEU A 74 -27.14 4.82 -18.06
CA LEU A 74 -27.36 4.98 -19.50
C LEU A 74 -26.82 3.80 -20.32
N LYS A 75 -26.25 2.78 -19.67
CA LYS A 75 -25.65 1.61 -20.31
C LYS A 75 -26.58 0.40 -20.30
N THR A 76 -26.21 -0.58 -21.11
CA THR A 76 -26.99 -1.81 -21.24
C THR A 76 -26.76 -2.68 -20.00
N TYR A 77 -27.88 -3.09 -19.38
CA TYR A 77 -27.87 -4.07 -18.28
C TYR A 77 -27.30 -5.42 -18.73
N PRO A 78 -26.62 -6.15 -17.83
CA PRO A 78 -26.25 -7.53 -18.07
C PRO A 78 -27.45 -8.39 -18.46
N ASN A 79 -27.28 -9.27 -19.43
CA ASN A 79 -28.27 -10.23 -19.91
C ASN A 79 -27.58 -11.52 -20.38
N SER A 80 -28.34 -12.49 -20.89
CA SER A 80 -27.83 -13.80 -21.32
C SER A 80 -26.78 -13.77 -22.43
N THR A 81 -26.61 -12.63 -23.12
CA THR A 81 -25.60 -12.42 -24.17
C THR A 81 -24.42 -11.58 -23.71
N THR A 82 -24.42 -11.12 -22.45
CA THR A 82 -23.35 -10.28 -21.93
C THR A 82 -22.06 -11.09 -21.82
N PRO A 83 -20.95 -10.61 -22.39
CA PRO A 83 -19.65 -11.25 -22.24
C PRO A 83 -19.22 -11.34 -20.77
N PRO A 84 -18.29 -12.24 -20.44
CA PRO A 84 -17.74 -12.29 -19.10
C PRO A 84 -17.11 -10.96 -18.68
N TYR A 85 -17.25 -10.68 -17.40
CA TYR A 85 -16.69 -9.55 -16.73
C TYR A 85 -15.27 -9.86 -16.25
N VAL A 86 -14.41 -8.85 -16.33
CA VAL A 86 -13.08 -8.87 -15.74
C VAL A 86 -12.93 -7.71 -14.75
N PRO A 87 -12.05 -7.83 -13.74
CA PRO A 87 -11.73 -6.73 -12.86
C PRO A 87 -11.32 -5.46 -13.63
N ALA A 88 -11.84 -4.33 -13.19
CA ALA A 88 -11.56 -3.00 -13.72
C ALA A 88 -11.19 -2.05 -12.58
N ARG A 89 -10.66 -0.86 -12.89
CA ARG A 89 -10.46 0.16 -11.85
C ARG A 89 -11.78 0.44 -11.12
N ASN A 90 -11.65 0.67 -9.82
CA ASN A 90 -12.77 0.81 -8.90
C ASN A 90 -13.59 2.07 -9.19
N ALA A 91 -14.83 2.09 -8.71
CA ALA A 91 -15.68 3.27 -8.79
C ALA A 91 -14.96 4.44 -8.06
N GLU A 92 -14.59 5.49 -8.79
CA GLU A 92 -13.82 6.62 -8.24
C GLU A 92 -14.60 7.46 -7.21
N ASN A 93 -15.91 7.23 -7.06
CA ASN A 93 -16.77 7.99 -6.17
C ASN A 93 -16.86 7.34 -4.79
N GLN A 94 -16.27 7.97 -3.76
CA GLN A 94 -16.26 7.44 -2.39
C GLN A 94 -17.66 7.24 -1.79
N GLY A 95 -18.62 8.12 -2.13
CA GLY A 95 -20.01 7.92 -1.74
C GLY A 95 -20.64 6.67 -2.36
N VAL A 96 -20.27 6.32 -3.60
CA VAL A 96 -20.67 5.05 -4.23
C VAL A 96 -19.99 3.87 -3.55
N LYS A 97 -18.70 3.98 -3.21
CA LYS A 97 -17.99 2.94 -2.47
C LYS A 97 -18.69 2.69 -1.12
N TRP A 98 -19.03 3.74 -0.39
CA TRP A 98 -19.76 3.67 0.87
C TRP A 98 -21.11 2.97 0.71
N LEU A 99 -21.91 3.32 -0.30
CA LEU A 99 -23.21 2.68 -0.55
C LEU A 99 -23.09 1.17 -0.74
N ILE A 100 -22.11 0.73 -1.53
CA ILE A 100 -21.88 -0.69 -1.82
C ILE A 100 -21.39 -1.40 -0.56
N LYS A 101 -20.40 -0.84 0.17
CA LYS A 101 -19.91 -1.42 1.43
C LYS A 101 -21.03 -1.55 2.47
N ASN A 102 -21.80 -0.48 2.67
CA ASN A 102 -22.92 -0.46 3.62
C ASN A 102 -23.99 -1.49 3.25
N PHE A 103 -24.27 -1.70 1.95
CA PHE A 103 -25.20 -2.75 1.52
C PHE A 103 -24.71 -4.16 1.87
N HIS A 104 -23.41 -4.45 1.73
CA HIS A 104 -22.85 -5.76 2.07
C HIS A 104 -22.51 -5.92 3.57
N GLY A 105 -22.54 -4.83 4.34
CA GLY A 105 -22.35 -4.80 5.79
C GLY A 105 -23.67 -4.64 6.55
N ASP A 106 -23.73 -3.63 7.43
CA ASP A 106 -24.78 -3.49 8.45
C ASP A 106 -26.06 -2.79 7.96
N LYS A 107 -26.03 -2.15 6.77
CA LYS A 107 -27.19 -1.54 6.11
C LYS A 107 -27.95 -0.52 6.97
N GLU A 108 -27.24 0.27 7.79
CA GLU A 108 -27.81 0.99 8.94
C GLU A 108 -29.06 1.84 8.66
N LEU A 109 -29.18 2.44 7.47
CA LEU A 109 -30.31 3.30 7.08
C LEU A 109 -31.52 2.60 6.45
N ILE A 110 -31.35 1.36 6.00
CA ILE A 110 -32.36 0.60 5.24
C ILE A 110 -32.53 -0.83 5.78
N SER A 111 -31.95 -1.11 6.96
CA SER A 111 -31.94 -2.43 7.59
C SER A 111 -33.34 -2.96 7.91
N ASN A 112 -34.32 -2.07 8.08
CA ASN A 112 -35.73 -2.40 8.29
C ASN A 112 -36.50 -2.76 7.00
N GLU A 113 -35.95 -2.48 5.83
CA GLU A 113 -36.56 -2.84 4.54
C GLU A 113 -36.25 -4.30 4.19
N ASN A 114 -37.03 -4.92 3.30
CA ASN A 114 -36.69 -6.24 2.77
C ASN A 114 -35.52 -6.18 1.77
N ASN A 115 -34.86 -7.32 1.52
CA ASN A 115 -33.68 -7.41 0.67
C ASN A 115 -33.84 -6.79 -0.73
N LEU A 116 -34.98 -7.01 -1.40
CA LEU A 116 -35.23 -6.44 -2.73
C LEU A 116 -35.38 -4.92 -2.68
N THR A 117 -36.04 -4.41 -1.65
CA THR A 117 -36.16 -2.97 -1.41
C THR A 117 -34.80 -2.37 -1.08
N GLN A 118 -34.01 -3.00 -0.21
CA GLN A 118 -32.66 -2.55 0.12
C GLN A 118 -31.80 -2.43 -1.14
N TYR A 119 -31.81 -3.47 -1.99
CA TYR A 119 -31.08 -3.46 -3.25
C TYR A 119 -31.57 -2.34 -4.19
N ALA A 120 -32.90 -2.19 -4.34
CA ALA A 120 -33.50 -1.17 -5.20
C ALA A 120 -33.13 0.25 -4.77
N LEU A 121 -33.19 0.52 -3.46
CA LEU A 121 -32.80 1.81 -2.87
C LEU A 121 -31.31 2.08 -3.10
N THR A 122 -30.43 1.11 -2.81
CA THR A 122 -28.99 1.24 -3.03
C THR A 122 -28.66 1.48 -4.51
N GLN A 123 -29.25 0.71 -5.42
CA GLN A 123 -29.02 0.85 -6.87
C GLN A 123 -29.43 2.25 -7.38
N LEU A 124 -30.55 2.79 -6.91
CA LEU A 124 -30.98 4.14 -7.27
C LEU A 124 -30.10 5.22 -6.66
N ALA A 125 -29.67 5.04 -5.41
CA ALA A 125 -28.75 5.97 -4.76
C ALA A 125 -27.40 6.03 -5.51
N ILE A 126 -26.89 4.88 -5.96
CA ILE A 126 -25.69 4.81 -6.81
C ILE A 126 -25.89 5.62 -8.09
N TRP A 127 -26.99 5.43 -8.82
CA TRP A 127 -27.25 6.21 -10.04
C TRP A 127 -27.42 7.70 -9.80
N CYS A 128 -27.99 8.11 -8.65
CA CYS A 128 -28.04 9.52 -8.28
C CYS A 128 -26.65 10.15 -8.16
N LEU A 129 -25.64 9.36 -7.78
CA LEU A 129 -24.25 9.80 -7.65
C LEU A 129 -23.46 9.68 -8.95
N THR A 130 -23.71 8.64 -9.76
CA THR A 130 -22.93 8.38 -10.98
C THR A 130 -23.50 9.04 -12.24
N ASN A 131 -24.81 9.29 -12.28
CA ASN A 131 -25.48 9.92 -13.41
C ASN A 131 -26.30 11.16 -12.98
N PRO A 132 -25.72 12.17 -12.31
CA PRO A 132 -26.47 13.25 -11.66
C PRO A 132 -27.35 14.07 -12.61
N ALA A 133 -27.00 14.15 -13.90
CA ALA A 133 -27.77 14.89 -14.92
C ALA A 133 -29.15 14.28 -15.23
N VAL A 134 -29.41 13.03 -14.85
CA VAL A 134 -30.66 12.33 -15.19
C VAL A 134 -31.77 12.59 -14.15
N THR A 135 -32.48 13.70 -14.27
CA THR A 135 -33.44 14.13 -13.22
C THR A 135 -34.91 13.84 -13.54
N SER A 136 -35.29 13.73 -14.82
CA SER A 136 -36.68 13.78 -15.29
C SER A 136 -37.65 12.79 -14.62
N TYR A 137 -37.26 11.52 -14.44
CA TYR A 137 -38.06 10.52 -13.70
C TYR A 137 -37.55 10.29 -12.28
N ARG A 138 -36.32 10.72 -11.97
CA ARG A 138 -35.66 10.37 -10.72
C ARG A 138 -36.04 11.31 -9.59
N ASP A 139 -36.24 12.59 -9.87
CA ASP A 139 -36.62 13.57 -8.83
C ASP A 139 -37.95 13.20 -8.15
N PRO A 140 -39.02 12.78 -8.87
CA PRO A 140 -40.23 12.26 -8.24
C PRO A 140 -40.00 11.00 -7.40
N ILE A 141 -39.13 10.08 -7.86
CA ILE A 141 -38.80 8.87 -7.09
C ILE A 141 -38.07 9.26 -5.80
N VAL A 142 -37.08 10.14 -5.87
CA VAL A 142 -36.32 10.59 -4.71
C VAL A 142 -37.20 11.35 -3.72
N SER A 143 -38.08 12.24 -4.19
CA SER A 143 -38.96 13.04 -3.31
C SER A 143 -40.02 12.20 -2.60
N ASN A 144 -40.52 11.14 -3.25
CA ASN A 144 -41.58 10.30 -2.69
C ASN A 144 -41.07 9.17 -1.77
N ASN A 145 -39.75 8.97 -1.68
CA ASN A 145 -39.13 7.88 -0.93
C ASN A 145 -38.08 8.41 0.07
N GLY A 146 -38.50 8.61 1.33
CA GLY A 146 -37.65 9.17 2.38
C GLY A 146 -36.35 8.39 2.63
N ASN A 147 -36.42 7.06 2.64
CA ASN A 147 -35.25 6.19 2.82
C ASN A 147 -34.24 6.34 1.67
N LEU A 148 -34.70 6.46 0.42
CA LEU A 148 -33.84 6.73 -0.73
C LEU A 148 -33.13 8.07 -0.57
N LYS A 149 -33.87 9.12 -0.21
CA LYS A 149 -33.32 10.45 0.02
C LYS A 149 -32.26 10.43 1.14
N ALA A 150 -32.57 9.82 2.28
CA ALA A 150 -31.64 9.71 3.41
C ALA A 150 -30.35 8.97 3.01
N LEU A 151 -30.48 7.86 2.27
CA LEU A 151 -29.36 7.07 1.78
C LEU A 151 -28.46 7.88 0.82
N ILE A 152 -29.05 8.66 -0.09
CA ILE A 152 -28.31 9.55 -1.00
C ILE A 152 -27.59 10.66 -0.22
N ASP A 153 -28.28 11.29 0.72
CA ASP A 153 -27.72 12.40 1.50
C ASP A 153 -26.58 11.94 2.41
N GLU A 154 -26.68 10.75 3.01
CA GLU A 154 -25.60 10.16 3.77
C GLU A 154 -24.40 9.83 2.88
N ALA A 155 -24.61 9.15 1.75
CA ALA A 155 -23.54 8.84 0.81
C ALA A 155 -22.81 10.09 0.28
N ARG A 156 -23.46 11.26 0.24
CA ARG A 156 -22.81 12.52 -0.12
C ARG A 156 -21.82 13.02 0.93
N LYS A 157 -22.06 12.72 2.22
CA LYS A 157 -21.12 13.08 3.32
C LYS A 157 -19.82 12.28 3.21
N HIS A 158 -19.89 11.07 2.67
CA HIS A 158 -18.76 10.18 2.46
C HIS A 158 -17.95 10.47 1.18
N ARG A 159 -18.20 11.58 0.46
CA ARG A 159 -17.48 11.90 -0.80
C ARG A 159 -16.01 12.23 -0.60
N GLU A 160 -15.66 12.71 0.58
CA GLU A 160 -14.30 13.09 0.97
C GLU A 160 -13.65 12.03 1.87
N ASP A 161 -14.31 10.89 2.06
CA ASP A 161 -13.73 9.77 2.79
C ASP A 161 -12.41 9.36 2.16
N VAL A 162 -11.49 8.98 3.03
CA VAL A 162 -10.17 8.51 2.65
C VAL A 162 -10.29 7.25 1.80
N ASP A 163 -9.67 7.28 0.61
CA ASP A 163 -9.54 6.11 -0.22
C ASP A 163 -8.42 5.20 0.30
N VAL A 164 -8.79 4.29 1.21
CA VAL A 164 -7.85 3.36 1.87
C VAL A 164 -6.99 2.58 0.88
N GLU A 165 -7.54 2.24 -0.29
CA GLU A 165 -6.79 1.57 -1.37
C GLU A 165 -5.75 2.50 -1.97
N ALA A 166 -6.13 3.75 -2.29
CA ALA A 166 -5.18 4.73 -2.81
C ALA A 166 -4.09 5.05 -1.78
N GLU A 167 -4.44 5.15 -0.50
CA GLU A 167 -3.47 5.33 0.58
C GLU A 167 -2.53 4.12 0.72
N LEU A 168 -3.05 2.89 0.62
CA LEU A 168 -2.21 1.69 0.63
C LEU A 168 -1.20 1.74 -0.53
N MET A 169 -1.66 2.06 -1.74
CA MET A 169 -0.80 2.15 -2.93
C MET A 169 0.21 3.32 -2.89
N GLN A 170 -0.03 4.32 -2.05
CA GLN A 170 0.88 5.45 -1.83
C GLN A 170 1.72 5.29 -0.55
N THR A 171 1.52 4.21 0.21
CA THR A 171 2.27 3.98 1.45
C THR A 171 3.72 3.69 1.07
N THR A 172 4.62 4.59 1.46
CA THR A 172 6.06 4.36 1.47
C THR A 172 6.52 4.15 2.89
N LEU A 173 7.52 3.30 3.05
CA LEU A 173 8.23 3.11 4.31
C LEU A 173 9.63 3.65 4.10
N GLU A 174 10.11 4.49 5.01
CA GLU A 174 11.47 5.04 4.95
C GLU A 174 12.29 4.50 6.12
N LEU A 175 13.57 4.20 5.88
CA LEU A 175 14.53 3.95 6.95
C LEU A 175 15.02 5.27 7.55
N SER A 176 14.77 5.52 8.85
CA SER A 176 15.35 6.68 9.55
C SER A 176 15.97 6.28 10.90
N ASN A 177 16.87 7.12 11.44
CA ASN A 177 17.57 6.88 12.72
C ASN A 177 18.49 5.66 12.75
N THR A 178 19.42 5.60 11.79
CA THR A 178 20.51 4.62 11.82
C THR A 178 21.46 4.95 12.98
N LYS A 179 21.65 4.02 13.92
CA LYS A 179 22.62 4.13 15.01
C LYS A 179 23.61 2.98 14.94
N PHE A 180 24.82 3.28 14.49
CA PHE A 180 25.93 2.35 14.59
C PHE A 180 26.31 2.18 16.08
N VAL A 181 26.20 0.95 16.61
CA VAL A 181 26.62 0.64 17.99
C VAL A 181 27.55 -0.57 17.94
N GLN A 182 28.85 -0.33 17.98
CA GLN A 182 29.85 -1.38 18.07
C GLN A 182 29.82 -2.00 19.48
N TYR A 183 29.63 -3.32 19.56
CA TYR A 183 29.85 -4.09 20.79
C TYR A 183 31.14 -4.90 20.65
N HIS A 184 32.00 -4.82 21.67
CA HIS A 184 33.12 -5.73 21.85
C HIS A 184 32.70 -6.82 22.85
N ALA A 185 32.51 -8.06 22.37
CA ALA A 185 32.44 -9.21 23.27
C ALA A 185 32.87 -10.50 22.55
N ASN A 186 34.07 -10.99 22.90
CA ASN A 186 34.59 -12.37 22.98
C ASN A 186 34.02 -13.58 22.20
N GLU A 187 33.13 -13.44 21.21
CA GLU A 187 32.68 -14.53 20.34
C GLU A 187 32.61 -14.04 18.88
N LEU A 188 33.33 -14.70 17.96
CA LEU A 188 33.27 -14.77 16.47
C LEU A 188 32.83 -13.57 15.58
N PHE A 189 32.30 -12.47 16.11
CA PHE A 189 31.76 -11.33 15.39
C PHE A 189 32.24 -10.01 16.05
N LYS A 190 33.11 -9.24 15.37
CA LYS A 190 33.70 -8.00 15.90
C LYS A 190 32.93 -6.70 15.60
N SER A 191 31.84 -6.76 14.84
CA SER A 191 30.98 -5.60 14.59
C SER A 191 29.51 -5.98 14.44
N LYS A 192 28.65 -5.30 15.20
CA LYS A 192 27.19 -5.31 15.05
C LYS A 192 26.75 -3.91 14.63
N ILE A 193 25.99 -3.82 13.56
CA ILE A 193 25.36 -2.59 13.07
C ILE A 193 23.85 -2.72 13.36
N SER A 194 23.25 -1.74 14.02
CA SER A 194 21.80 -1.74 14.27
C SER A 194 21.16 -0.60 13.49
N ALA A 195 20.10 -0.89 12.75
CA ALA A 195 19.30 0.12 12.04
C ALA A 195 17.84 -0.05 12.46
N THR A 196 17.18 1.05 12.80
CA THR A 196 15.74 1.06 13.06
C THR A 196 15.04 1.53 11.79
N ILE A 197 13.99 0.84 11.35
CA ILE A 197 13.10 1.37 10.32
C ILE A 197 12.04 2.19 11.06
N THR A 198 11.73 3.39 10.57
CA THR A 198 10.71 4.23 11.19
C THR A 198 9.68 4.64 10.15
N HIS A 199 8.41 4.47 10.45
CA HIS A 199 7.36 4.93 9.56
C HIS A 199 7.33 6.46 9.49
N THR A 200 7.32 7.03 8.28
CA THR A 200 7.12 8.48 8.08
C THR A 200 5.64 8.87 8.09
N LYS A 201 4.73 7.90 7.95
CA LYS A 201 3.27 8.10 8.02
C LYS A 201 2.60 7.00 8.84
N ALA A 202 1.52 7.36 9.54
CA ALA A 202 0.68 6.40 10.24
C ALA A 202 0.07 5.40 9.25
N LEU A 203 0.15 4.12 9.58
CA LEU A 203 -0.52 3.08 8.81
C LEU A 203 -2.03 3.17 9.10
N PRO A 204 -2.89 3.10 8.07
CA PRO A 204 -4.32 2.97 8.29
C PRO A 204 -4.67 1.73 9.11
N THR A 205 -5.80 1.79 9.82
CA THR A 205 -6.31 0.72 10.69
C THR A 205 -6.45 -0.61 9.94
N ASN A 206 -6.19 -1.75 10.61
CA ASN A 206 -6.28 -3.12 10.06
C ASN A 206 -5.24 -3.48 8.97
N LYS A 207 -4.04 -2.88 9.02
CA LYS A 207 -2.94 -3.20 8.11
C LYS A 207 -1.90 -4.13 8.74
N LYS A 208 -1.30 -4.98 7.90
CA LYS A 208 -0.14 -5.82 8.24
C LYS A 208 1.03 -5.42 7.35
N ILE A 209 2.21 -5.26 7.94
CA ILE A 209 3.46 -5.16 7.19
C ILE A 209 4.18 -6.49 7.35
N GLU A 210 4.61 -7.05 6.23
CA GLU A 210 5.43 -8.25 6.18
C GLU A 210 6.76 -7.89 5.52
N MET A 211 7.86 -8.08 6.24
CA MET A 211 9.20 -7.97 5.66
C MET A 211 9.49 -9.29 4.94
N GLU A 212 9.87 -9.21 3.66
CA GLU A 212 10.13 -10.40 2.84
C GLU A 212 11.63 -10.73 2.78
N ASP A 213 12.46 -9.72 2.52
CA ASP A 213 13.89 -9.93 2.24
C ASP A 213 14.71 -8.70 2.64
N ILE A 214 15.98 -8.94 2.99
CA ILE A 214 16.97 -7.89 3.23
C ILE A 214 18.25 -8.26 2.50
N LYS A 215 18.73 -7.32 1.71
CA LYS A 215 20.01 -7.42 1.00
C LYS A 215 21.00 -6.42 1.54
N VAL A 216 22.23 -6.87 1.67
CA VAL A 216 23.33 -6.06 2.20
C VAL A 216 24.39 -5.92 1.13
N TYR A 217 24.83 -4.67 0.93
CA TYR A 217 25.81 -4.35 -0.10
C TYR A 217 26.96 -3.52 0.46
N SER A 218 28.16 -3.72 -0.05
CA SER A 218 29.28 -2.79 0.09
C SER A 218 29.31 -1.81 -1.09
N ILE A 219 29.72 -0.57 -0.84
CA ILE A 219 30.04 0.40 -1.90
C ILE A 219 31.56 0.48 -2.08
N GLU A 220 32.08 -0.21 -3.10
CA GLU A 220 33.49 -0.21 -3.47
C GLU A 220 33.77 0.71 -4.65
N ASN A 221 34.55 1.79 -4.45
CA ASN A 221 34.90 2.75 -5.51
C ASN A 221 33.65 3.26 -6.28
N GLY A 222 32.54 3.44 -5.58
CA GLY A 222 31.25 3.84 -6.16
C GLY A 222 30.40 2.70 -6.76
N SER A 223 30.88 1.46 -6.74
CA SER A 223 30.15 0.28 -7.23
C SER A 223 29.53 -0.53 -6.09
N LYS A 224 28.28 -0.95 -6.27
CA LYS A 224 27.52 -1.74 -5.29
C LYS A 224 27.85 -3.24 -5.48
N LYS A 225 28.34 -3.91 -4.43
CA LYS A 225 28.62 -5.36 -4.42
C LYS A 225 27.78 -6.05 -3.36
N ASP A 226 27.11 -7.14 -3.75
CA ASP A 226 26.27 -7.93 -2.83
C ASP A 226 27.14 -8.73 -1.86
N ILE A 227 26.89 -8.52 -0.57
CA ILE A 227 27.59 -9.17 0.55
C ILE A 227 26.59 -9.82 1.50
N THR A 228 25.35 -10.07 1.05
CA THR A 228 24.26 -10.59 1.90
C THR A 228 24.64 -11.89 2.58
N ASN A 229 25.37 -12.79 1.91
CA ASN A 229 25.83 -14.06 2.49
C ASN A 229 26.94 -13.90 3.55
N ASN A 230 27.57 -12.73 3.63
CA ASN A 230 28.59 -12.39 4.63
C ASN A 230 28.00 -11.54 5.79
N ALA A 231 26.68 -11.35 5.76
CA ALA A 231 25.93 -10.60 6.74
C ALA A 231 24.91 -11.53 7.42
N HIS A 232 24.87 -11.48 8.75
CA HIS A 232 23.78 -12.03 9.53
C HIS A 232 22.77 -10.92 9.80
N VAL A 233 21.60 -11.02 9.19
CA VAL A 233 20.50 -10.08 9.40
C VAL A 233 19.46 -10.73 10.31
N HIS A 234 19.13 -10.05 11.40
CA HIS A 234 18.06 -10.43 12.30
C HIS A 234 16.98 -9.35 12.33
N LEU A 235 15.75 -9.76 12.04
CA LEU A 235 14.57 -8.92 11.99
C LEU A 235 13.72 -9.15 13.24
N THR A 236 13.25 -8.06 13.85
CA THR A 236 12.24 -8.14 14.91
C THR A 236 10.98 -7.40 14.47
N GLU A 237 9.91 -8.17 14.21
CA GLU A 237 8.63 -7.66 13.69
C GLU A 237 7.94 -6.65 14.62
N SER A 238 8.16 -6.75 15.93
CA SER A 238 7.48 -5.91 16.93
C SER A 238 7.81 -4.42 16.82
N ASP A 239 8.97 -4.08 16.25
CA ASP A 239 9.53 -2.72 16.33
C ASP A 239 10.12 -2.22 15.01
N PHE A 240 9.97 -2.98 13.91
CA PHE A 240 10.61 -2.69 12.62
C PHE A 240 12.12 -2.43 12.75
N ASN A 241 12.79 -3.14 13.66
CA ASN A 241 14.23 -3.02 13.87
C ASN A 241 14.99 -4.06 13.02
N ILE A 242 16.03 -3.60 12.33
CA ILE A 242 17.01 -4.43 11.62
C ILE A 242 18.29 -4.50 12.47
N ASN A 243 18.65 -5.70 12.89
CA ASN A 243 19.96 -5.96 13.49
C ASN A 243 20.85 -6.63 12.46
N LEU A 244 21.96 -6.01 12.09
CA LEU A 244 22.94 -6.50 11.13
C LEU A 244 24.23 -6.87 11.88
N ALA A 245 24.79 -8.06 11.64
CA ALA A 245 26.15 -8.41 12.05
C ALA A 245 26.93 -8.81 10.81
N ILE A 246 28.14 -8.29 10.66
CA ILE A 246 29.01 -8.62 9.52
C ILE A 246 30.11 -9.57 10.03
N ASP A 247 30.40 -10.62 9.27
CA ASP A 247 31.47 -11.57 9.60
C ASP A 247 32.81 -10.83 9.81
N GLU A 248 33.53 -11.16 10.87
CA GLU A 248 34.80 -10.55 11.24
C GLU A 248 35.88 -10.66 10.16
N LEU A 249 36.02 -11.84 9.54
CA LEU A 249 37.02 -12.08 8.49
C LEU A 249 36.69 -11.27 7.23
N PHE A 250 35.40 -11.02 6.99
CA PHE A 250 34.97 -10.12 5.93
C PHE A 250 35.25 -8.66 6.31
N TYR A 251 34.91 -8.24 7.54
CA TYR A 251 35.12 -6.87 8.02
C TYR A 251 36.59 -6.42 7.97
N LEU A 252 37.52 -7.25 8.47
CA LEU A 252 38.95 -6.91 8.57
C LEU A 252 39.65 -6.78 7.21
N ASN A 253 39.19 -7.50 6.20
CA ASN A 253 39.76 -7.45 4.86
C ASN A 253 39.18 -6.32 3.99
N PHE A 254 38.15 -5.62 4.48
CA PHE A 254 37.25 -4.86 3.61
C PHE A 254 36.85 -3.48 4.11
N VAL A 255 37.12 -3.06 5.35
CA VAL A 255 36.53 -1.81 5.90
C VAL A 255 37.56 -0.86 6.50
N PRO A 256 38.31 -0.11 5.67
CA PRO A 256 38.71 1.24 6.08
C PRO A 256 38.06 2.36 5.24
N SER A 257 37.30 2.07 4.18
CA SER A 257 36.85 3.12 3.25
C SER A 257 35.41 2.98 2.71
N TYR A 258 34.63 2.03 3.23
CA TYR A 258 33.40 1.57 2.56
C TYR A 258 32.14 1.99 3.32
N SER A 259 31.12 2.43 2.59
CA SER A 259 29.76 2.54 3.11
C SER A 259 29.03 1.23 2.87
N VAL A 260 28.19 0.82 3.83
CA VAL A 260 27.33 -0.37 3.70
C VAL A 260 25.93 0.11 3.32
N VAL A 261 25.30 -0.50 2.32
CA VAL A 261 23.90 -0.24 1.97
C VAL A 261 23.07 -1.42 2.42
N VAL A 262 22.00 -1.15 3.17
CA VAL A 262 20.97 -2.13 3.51
C VAL A 262 19.74 -1.80 2.68
N GLU A 263 19.37 -2.72 1.80
CA GLU A 263 18.16 -2.66 0.98
C GLU A 263 17.17 -3.65 1.56
N TRP A 264 15.92 -3.25 1.73
CA TRP A 264 14.88 -4.13 2.26
C TRP A 264 13.67 -4.16 1.35
N PHE A 265 12.97 -5.28 1.42
CA PHE A 265 11.77 -5.58 0.65
C PHE A 265 10.69 -6.03 1.63
N GLY A 266 9.47 -5.54 1.42
CA GLY A 266 8.33 -5.98 2.19
C GLY A 266 7.03 -5.69 1.48
N ASN A 267 5.93 -6.13 2.08
CA ASN A 267 4.59 -5.82 1.63
C ASN A 267 3.82 -5.13 2.74
N VAL A 268 3.11 -4.06 2.38
CA VAL A 268 2.02 -3.54 3.21
C VAL A 268 0.73 -4.12 2.65
N SER A 269 -0.05 -4.75 3.52
CA SER A 269 -1.35 -5.31 3.16
C SER A 269 -2.46 -4.76 4.04
N ALA A 270 -3.66 -4.66 3.47
CA ALA A 270 -4.90 -4.36 4.19
C ALA A 270 -5.94 -5.40 3.81
N THR A 271 -6.65 -5.94 4.80
CA THR A 271 -7.82 -6.77 4.56
C THR A 271 -9.05 -6.01 5.01
N ASP A 272 -9.93 -5.70 4.06
CA ASP A 272 -11.17 -4.97 4.30
C ASP A 272 -12.21 -5.38 3.24
N ASN A 273 -13.46 -4.99 3.44
CA ASN A 273 -14.51 -5.10 2.44
C ASN A 273 -14.30 -4.03 1.36
N PHE A 274 -13.43 -4.28 0.39
CA PHE A 274 -13.13 -3.34 -0.69
C PHE A 274 -14.13 -3.44 -1.83
N VAL A 275 -14.39 -2.29 -2.46
CA VAL A 275 -15.29 -2.22 -3.61
C VAL A 275 -14.50 -2.47 -4.88
N GLN A 276 -14.83 -3.55 -5.58
CA GLN A 276 -14.21 -3.94 -6.84
C GLN A 276 -15.14 -3.60 -8.02
N GLY A 277 -14.61 -2.86 -8.99
CA GLY A 277 -15.28 -2.61 -10.27
C GLY A 277 -15.03 -3.72 -11.29
N TYR A 278 -15.98 -3.95 -12.19
CA TYR A 278 -15.90 -4.95 -13.25
C TYR A 278 -16.41 -4.39 -14.57
N LYS A 279 -15.77 -4.80 -15.67
CA LYS A 279 -16.16 -4.43 -17.04
C LYS A 279 -16.14 -5.64 -17.96
N THR A 280 -16.94 -5.61 -19.02
CA THR A 280 -16.81 -6.55 -20.12
C THR A 280 -15.59 -6.20 -20.98
N VAL A 281 -14.83 -7.20 -21.44
CA VAL A 281 -13.59 -6.99 -22.21
C VAL A 281 -13.83 -6.39 -23.60
N THR A 282 -14.98 -6.71 -24.21
CA THR A 282 -15.18 -6.56 -25.66
C THR A 282 -16.04 -5.36 -26.08
N GLU A 283 -16.89 -4.80 -25.21
CA GLU A 283 -17.94 -3.87 -25.65
C GLU A 283 -18.25 -2.72 -24.67
N ARG A 284 -18.03 -1.47 -25.11
CA ARG A 284 -18.26 -0.24 -24.31
C ARG A 284 -19.74 0.10 -24.03
N LYS A 285 -20.68 -0.66 -24.60
CA LYS A 285 -22.12 -0.45 -24.40
C LYS A 285 -22.64 -1.08 -23.11
N PHE A 286 -21.94 -2.11 -22.60
CA PHE A 286 -22.32 -2.76 -21.35
C PHE A 286 -21.92 -1.92 -20.15
N GLN A 287 -22.75 -2.01 -19.11
CA GLN A 287 -22.58 -1.24 -17.90
C GLN A 287 -21.39 -1.76 -17.09
N LEU A 288 -20.59 -0.83 -16.58
CA LEU A 288 -19.67 -1.12 -15.47
C LEU A 288 -20.50 -1.53 -14.27
N VAL A 289 -20.08 -2.58 -13.60
CA VAL A 289 -20.73 -3.07 -12.38
C VAL A 289 -19.72 -3.11 -11.26
N ALA A 290 -20.17 -3.03 -10.01
CA ALA A 290 -19.30 -3.14 -8.85
C ALA A 290 -19.98 -3.87 -7.71
N THR A 291 -19.18 -4.46 -6.85
CA THR A 291 -19.62 -5.07 -5.59
C THR A 291 -18.54 -4.85 -4.54
N ALA A 292 -18.81 -5.22 -3.29
CA ALA A 292 -17.80 -5.25 -2.24
C ALA A 292 -17.46 -6.70 -1.89
N HIS A 293 -16.17 -6.99 -1.71
CA HIS A 293 -15.68 -8.27 -1.21
C HIS A 293 -14.63 -8.04 -0.13
N ILE A 294 -14.58 -8.95 0.84
CA ILE A 294 -13.43 -9.03 1.74
C ILE A 294 -12.25 -9.54 0.93
N ILE A 295 -11.32 -8.65 0.62
CA ILE A 295 -10.09 -8.98 -0.10
C ILE A 295 -8.90 -8.39 0.64
N THR A 296 -7.76 -9.04 0.48
CA THR A 296 -6.48 -8.51 0.93
C THR A 296 -5.83 -7.78 -0.25
N LEU A 297 -5.68 -6.47 -0.12
CA LEU A 297 -4.86 -5.68 -1.03
C LEU A 297 -3.43 -5.66 -0.48
N SER A 298 -2.45 -5.90 -1.34
CA SER A 298 -1.03 -5.87 -0.99
C SER A 298 -0.28 -4.92 -1.91
N HIS A 299 0.61 -4.13 -1.33
CA HIS A 299 1.52 -3.23 -2.02
C HIS A 299 2.96 -3.57 -1.63
N ALA A 300 3.76 -3.98 -2.62
CA ALA A 300 5.18 -4.24 -2.43
C ALA A 300 5.93 -2.92 -2.26
N ILE A 301 6.77 -2.87 -1.25
CA ILE A 301 7.60 -1.72 -0.90
C ILE A 301 9.06 -2.13 -0.94
N LYS A 302 9.87 -1.22 -1.43
CA LYS A 302 11.32 -1.31 -1.49
C LYS A 302 11.90 0.03 -1.05
N ASP A 303 12.89 -0.01 -0.18
CA ASP A 303 13.71 1.15 0.16
C ASP A 303 15.13 0.72 0.56
N ASP A 304 16.07 1.67 0.59
CA ASP A 304 17.45 1.42 0.99
C ASP A 304 18.03 2.53 1.88
N THR A 305 19.01 2.17 2.70
CA THR A 305 19.74 3.14 3.51
C THR A 305 21.23 2.87 3.47
N THR A 306 22.03 3.95 3.50
CA THR A 306 23.49 3.87 3.57
C THR A 306 23.96 4.07 5.01
N LEU A 307 24.60 3.05 5.55
CA LEU A 307 25.26 3.02 6.85
C LEU A 307 26.72 3.40 6.68
N LYS A 308 27.13 4.50 7.30
CA LYS A 308 28.53 4.86 7.42
C LYS A 308 29.14 4.10 8.60
N VAL A 309 30.19 3.35 8.33
CA VAL A 309 31.00 2.72 9.37
C VAL A 309 32.07 3.72 9.78
N ASP A 310 32.05 4.16 11.03
CA ASP A 310 33.11 4.98 11.57
C ASP A 310 34.35 4.11 11.80
N ASN A 311 35.50 4.54 11.27
CA ASN A 311 36.76 3.85 11.48
C ASN A 311 37.29 4.13 12.89
N PHE A 312 37.32 3.11 13.74
CA PHE A 312 38.02 3.16 15.01
C PHE A 312 39.41 2.53 14.86
N ILE A 313 40.46 3.24 15.27
CA ILE A 313 41.80 2.66 15.42
C ILE A 313 41.93 2.19 16.87
N ASN A 314 42.13 0.90 17.08
CA ASN A 314 42.36 0.35 18.41
C ASN A 314 43.87 0.32 18.69
N ILE A 315 44.33 1.10 19.67
CA ILE A 315 45.73 1.23 20.04
C ILE A 315 45.93 0.60 21.41
N SER A 316 46.63 -0.53 21.46
CA SER A 316 47.05 -1.16 22.72
C SER A 316 48.57 -1.10 22.85
N GLY A 317 49.06 -0.61 23.98
CA GLY A 317 50.47 -0.65 24.35
C GLY A 317 50.68 -1.54 25.56
N LYS A 318 51.71 -2.39 25.53
CA LYS A 318 52.20 -3.12 26.70
C LYS A 318 53.59 -2.60 27.04
N LYS A 319 53.80 -2.18 28.28
CA LYS A 319 55.13 -1.82 28.78
C LYS A 319 55.66 -2.93 29.67
N ASN A 320 56.83 -3.46 29.32
CA ASN A 320 57.59 -4.41 30.14
C ASN A 320 58.83 -3.68 30.68
N TRP A 321 59.18 -3.96 31.94
CA TRP A 321 60.37 -3.42 32.60
C TRP A 321 61.31 -4.59 32.90
N ASP A 322 62.61 -4.42 32.66
CA ASP A 322 63.62 -5.47 32.90
C ASP A 322 64.74 -5.04 33.87
N ASP A 323 64.65 -3.83 34.41
CA ASP A 323 65.66 -3.26 35.29
C ASP A 323 65.04 -2.15 36.16
N GLY A 324 65.54 -2.02 37.39
CA GLY A 324 64.90 -1.28 38.50
C GLY A 324 64.75 0.24 38.35
N ASN A 325 64.93 0.81 37.15
CA ASN A 325 64.73 2.24 36.88
C ASN A 325 63.32 2.49 36.33
N ARG A 326 62.35 2.59 37.23
CA ARG A 326 60.96 2.87 36.91
C ARG A 326 60.66 4.36 37.06
N PRO A 327 60.05 5.03 36.07
CA PRO A 327 59.57 6.39 36.21
C PRO A 327 58.32 6.43 37.08
N ASP A 328 58.11 7.57 37.74
CA ASP A 328 56.96 7.81 38.60
C ASP A 328 55.64 7.91 37.80
N ASP A 329 55.71 8.36 36.54
CA ASP A 329 54.56 8.46 35.64
C ASP A 329 54.90 8.14 34.17
N ILE A 330 53.85 7.81 33.41
CA ILE A 330 53.91 7.66 31.95
C ILE A 330 52.69 8.36 31.38
N THR A 331 52.92 9.27 30.45
CA THR A 331 51.86 9.90 29.66
C THR A 331 51.89 9.33 28.25
N VAL A 332 50.73 8.85 27.78
CA VAL A 332 50.49 8.49 26.38
C VAL A 332 49.51 9.51 25.83
N ASN A 333 49.84 10.13 24.70
CA ASN A 333 48.97 11.08 24.01
C ASN A 333 48.58 10.52 22.64
N LEU A 334 47.35 10.78 22.21
CA LEU A 334 46.89 10.44 20.86
C LEU A 334 46.86 11.71 20.01
N PHE A 335 47.40 11.63 18.79
CA PHE A 335 47.44 12.74 17.86
C PHE A 335 46.74 12.38 16.55
N ALA A 336 45.86 13.25 16.06
CA ALA A 336 45.32 13.23 14.71
C ALA A 336 45.93 14.37 13.90
N ASN A 337 46.65 14.06 12.81
CA ASN A 337 47.30 15.05 11.94
C ASN A 337 48.20 16.05 12.69
N GLY A 338 48.90 15.59 13.73
CA GLY A 338 49.78 16.41 14.57
C GLY A 338 49.06 17.23 15.66
N VAL A 339 47.74 17.12 15.79
CA VAL A 339 46.94 17.76 16.84
C VAL A 339 46.56 16.72 17.89
N LYS A 340 46.76 17.01 19.18
CA LYS A 340 46.39 16.12 20.29
C LYS A 340 44.86 15.96 20.35
N THR A 341 44.34 14.74 20.49
CA THR A 341 42.89 14.43 20.40
C THR A 341 42.33 13.58 21.54
N ASP A 342 43.17 13.11 22.46
CA ASP A 342 42.77 12.42 23.70
C ASP A 342 42.40 13.36 24.85
#